data_AF-A0A3C0UEN6-F1
#
_entry.id   AF-A0A3C0UEN6-F1
#
_cell.length_a   1.000
_cell.length_b   1.000
_cell.length_c   1.000
_cell.angle_alpha   90.00
_cell.angle_beta   90.00
_cell.angle_gamma   90.00
#
_symmetry.space_group_name_H-M   'P 1'
#
loop_
_entity.id
_entity.type
_entity.pdbx_description
1 polymer ?
#
loop_
_entity_poly.entity_id
_entity_poly.type
_entity_poly.pdbx_seq_one_letter_code
_entity_poly.pdbx_strand_id
1 'polypeptide(L)'
;MNILRTKKIDELIASAEKKGLKKTLGASDMVMLGVGCIIGTGIFVLTGVAAAKYAGPGIMLSFVLSGLACAFAALAYAELASMVPVAGSAYTYSYAALGEIIAWIVGWNLILEYSVGSSAVAAGWSGYMVGLLKSAGIELPKAYTAVPADGGIVNLPAMLIAIFLSFLLVRGTKESATLNKILVFIKLAAVFIFLILAGPKVNPANWTPFMPYGFSGVAGGAAIIFFAYIGFDAVATAAEECRNPNRDLPIGIIG
;
A
#
# COMPACT_ATOMS: atom_id res chain seq x y z
N MET A 1 13.97 -34.41 -7.73
CA MET A 1 13.29 -33.25 -7.12
C MET A 1 12.41 -32.63 -8.19
N ASN A 2 11.10 -32.57 -7.97
CA ASN A 2 10.17 -32.05 -8.98
C ASN A 2 10.04 -30.54 -8.78
N ILE A 3 10.63 -29.76 -9.68
CA ILE A 3 10.80 -28.29 -9.57
C ILE A 3 9.44 -27.56 -9.55
N LEU A 4 8.39 -28.23 -10.05
CA LEU A 4 7.01 -27.73 -10.10
C LEU A 4 6.09 -28.42 -9.07
N ARG A 5 6.63 -28.91 -7.95
CA ARG A 5 5.79 -29.50 -6.90
C ARG A 5 4.81 -28.45 -6.37
N THR A 6 3.52 -28.74 -6.46
CA THR A 6 2.46 -27.91 -5.87
C THR A 6 2.20 -28.34 -4.44
N LYS A 7 1.75 -27.39 -3.61
CA LYS A 7 1.33 -27.68 -2.24
C LYS A 7 -0.18 -27.86 -2.18
N LYS A 8 -0.66 -28.94 -1.58
CA LYS A 8 -2.09 -29.21 -1.48
C LYS A 8 -2.79 -28.16 -0.62
N ILE A 9 -3.96 -27.72 -1.06
CA ILE A 9 -4.76 -26.72 -0.36
C ILE A 9 -5.14 -27.22 1.05
N ASP A 10 -5.51 -28.49 1.19
CA ASP A 10 -5.84 -29.09 2.48
C ASP A 10 -4.68 -29.01 3.48
N GLU A 11 -3.44 -29.18 3.02
CA GLU A 11 -2.25 -29.07 3.86
C GLU A 11 -1.98 -27.61 4.28
N LEU A 12 -2.28 -26.65 3.41
CA LEU A 12 -2.20 -25.22 3.72
C LEU A 12 -3.22 -24.83 4.79
N ILE A 13 -4.48 -25.25 4.62
CA ILE A 13 -5.57 -24.99 5.56
C ILE A 13 -5.28 -25.64 6.92
N ALA A 14 -4.90 -26.92 6.93
CA ALA A 14 -4.56 -27.63 8.16
C ALA A 14 -3.35 -27.01 8.89
N SER A 15 -2.42 -26.38 8.17
CA SER A 15 -1.30 -25.65 8.77
C SER A 15 -1.73 -24.32 9.38
N ALA A 16 -2.69 -23.62 8.77
CA ALA A 16 -3.23 -22.36 9.27
C ALA A 16 -4.07 -22.57 10.54
N GLU A 17 -4.90 -23.62 10.58
CA GLU A 17 -5.72 -23.94 11.76
C GLU A 17 -4.90 -24.23 13.02
N LYS A 18 -3.67 -24.74 12.88
CA LYS A 18 -2.75 -25.00 14.00
C LYS A 18 -2.21 -23.72 14.66
N LYS A 19 -2.33 -22.54 14.03
CA LYS A 19 -1.67 -21.31 14.50
C LYS A 19 -2.44 -20.47 15.54
N GLY A 20 -3.63 -20.87 15.95
CA GLY A 20 -4.20 -20.46 17.25
C GLY A 20 -4.52 -18.97 17.46
N LEU A 21 -4.61 -18.15 16.40
CA LEU A 21 -5.01 -16.75 16.52
C LEU A 21 -6.53 -16.61 16.79
N LYS A 22 -6.89 -15.60 17.58
CA LYS A 22 -8.30 -15.35 17.92
C LYS A 22 -9.00 -14.69 16.73
N LYS A 23 -9.94 -15.41 16.10
CA LYS A 23 -10.78 -14.89 15.02
C LYS A 23 -11.71 -13.79 15.53
N THR A 24 -11.34 -12.53 15.31
CA THR A 24 -12.11 -11.37 15.81
C THR A 24 -12.62 -10.46 14.71
N LEU A 25 -11.97 -10.48 13.55
CA LEU A 25 -12.20 -9.55 12.45
C LEU A 25 -13.34 -10.02 11.52
N GLY A 26 -14.19 -9.11 11.09
CA GLY A 26 -15.22 -9.33 10.05
C GLY A 26 -15.00 -8.48 8.81
N ALA A 27 -15.92 -8.55 7.84
CA ALA A 27 -15.84 -7.83 6.56
C ALA A 27 -15.52 -6.33 6.68
N SER A 28 -16.15 -5.61 7.61
CA SER A 28 -15.88 -4.17 7.80
C SER A 28 -14.46 -3.90 8.27
N ASP A 29 -13.89 -4.80 9.08
CA ASP A 29 -12.52 -4.69 9.57
C ASP A 29 -11.54 -4.96 8.44
N MET A 30 -11.87 -5.89 7.53
CA MET A 30 -11.08 -6.21 6.34
C MET A 30 -11.02 -5.03 5.36
N VAL A 31 -12.16 -4.37 5.10
CA VAL A 31 -12.21 -3.14 4.28
C VAL A 31 -11.37 -2.03 4.93
N MET A 32 -11.53 -1.81 6.24
CA MET A 32 -10.74 -0.79 6.95
C MET A 32 -9.24 -1.11 6.91
N LEU A 33 -8.85 -2.39 7.01
CA LEU A 33 -7.46 -2.82 6.86
C LEU A 33 -6.94 -2.52 5.45
N GLY A 34 -7.69 -2.90 4.40
CA GLY A 34 -7.34 -2.60 3.01
C GLY A 34 -7.15 -1.11 2.76
N VAL A 35 -8.15 -0.29 3.11
CA VAL A 35 -8.08 1.18 3.00
C VAL A 35 -6.89 1.74 3.79
N GLY A 36 -6.62 1.21 4.99
CA GLY A 36 -5.52 1.65 5.83
C GLY A 36 -4.13 1.37 5.26
N CYS A 37 -3.99 0.25 4.56
CA CYS A 37 -2.76 -0.15 3.86
C CYS A 37 -2.56 0.63 2.56
N ILE A 38 -3.63 0.92 1.81
CA ILE A 38 -3.59 1.61 0.52
C ILE A 38 -3.35 3.12 0.69
N ILE A 39 -4.08 3.77 1.61
CA ILE A 39 -3.96 5.22 1.80
C ILE A 39 -2.67 5.57 2.54
N GLY A 40 -1.71 6.09 1.79
CA GLY A 40 -0.41 6.51 2.31
C GLY A 40 0.39 7.37 1.33
N THR A 41 1.70 7.15 1.28
CA THR A 41 2.65 7.95 0.51
C THR A 41 2.30 8.10 -0.97
N GLY A 42 1.64 7.11 -1.58
CA GLY A 42 1.20 7.19 -2.98
C GLY A 42 0.31 8.41 -3.24
N ILE A 43 -0.83 8.51 -2.55
CA ILE A 43 -1.76 9.63 -2.73
C ILE A 43 -1.22 10.94 -2.14
N PHE A 44 -0.50 10.88 -1.01
CA PHE A 44 -0.06 12.07 -0.30
C PHE A 44 1.22 12.72 -0.88
N VAL A 45 2.09 11.96 -1.56
CA VAL A 45 3.38 12.46 -2.07
C VAL A 45 3.49 12.25 -3.57
N LEU A 46 3.30 11.02 -4.05
CA LEU A 46 3.56 10.67 -5.45
C LEU A 46 2.59 11.34 -6.42
N THR A 47 1.38 11.67 -5.99
CA THR A 47 0.43 12.50 -6.76
C THR A 47 1.05 13.80 -7.26
N GLY A 48 1.76 14.52 -6.39
CA GLY A 48 2.41 15.78 -6.76
C GLY A 48 3.54 15.56 -7.77
N VAL A 49 4.35 14.52 -7.57
CA VAL A 49 5.48 14.18 -8.47
C VAL A 49 4.97 13.74 -9.84
N ALA A 50 3.95 12.87 -9.88
CA ALA A 50 3.32 12.40 -11.10
C ALA A 50 2.67 13.55 -11.88
N ALA A 51 1.98 14.46 -11.19
CA ALA A 51 1.36 15.62 -11.83
C ALA A 51 2.42 16.56 -12.39
N ALA A 52 3.46 16.88 -11.62
CA ALA A 52 4.48 17.84 -12.01
C ALA A 52 5.44 17.34 -13.09
N LYS A 53 5.79 16.04 -13.10
CA LYS A 53 6.84 15.50 -13.97
C LYS A 53 6.35 14.60 -15.10
N TYR A 54 5.10 14.13 -15.06
CA TYR A 54 4.61 13.10 -15.99
C TYR A 54 3.29 13.46 -16.67
N ALA A 55 2.23 13.74 -15.92
CA ALA A 55 0.87 13.76 -16.49
C ALA A 55 0.22 15.15 -16.53
N GLY A 56 0.71 16.12 -15.76
CA GLY A 56 0.03 17.41 -15.60
C GLY A 56 -1.39 17.23 -15.03
N PRO A 57 -2.34 18.09 -15.43
CA PRO A 57 -3.76 17.92 -15.08
C PRO A 57 -4.36 16.57 -15.52
N GLY A 58 -3.78 15.95 -16.56
CA GLY A 58 -4.12 14.62 -17.06
C GLY A 58 -3.86 13.48 -16.08
N ILE A 59 -3.27 13.74 -14.90
CA ILE A 59 -3.07 12.74 -13.84
C ILE A 59 -4.37 12.04 -13.43
N MET A 60 -5.54 12.68 -13.59
CA MET A 60 -6.83 12.03 -13.36
C MET A 60 -7.01 10.78 -14.24
N LEU A 61 -6.56 10.84 -15.49
CA LEU A 61 -6.57 9.67 -16.39
C LEU A 61 -5.54 8.62 -15.96
N SER A 62 -4.41 9.04 -15.40
CA SER A 62 -3.41 8.12 -14.83
C SER A 62 -3.99 7.33 -13.66
N PHE A 63 -4.76 7.97 -12.77
CA PHE A 63 -5.47 7.28 -11.69
C PHE A 63 -6.50 6.30 -12.22
N VAL A 64 -7.29 6.68 -13.23
CA VAL A 64 -8.29 5.76 -13.84
C VAL A 64 -7.61 4.55 -14.47
N LEU A 65 -6.55 4.76 -15.27
CA LEU A 65 -5.82 3.67 -15.93
C LEU A 65 -5.19 2.70 -14.91
N SER A 66 -4.53 3.26 -13.89
CA SER A 66 -3.89 2.49 -12.82
C SER A 66 -4.93 1.74 -11.97
N GLY A 67 -6.01 2.42 -11.58
CA GLY A 67 -7.11 1.84 -10.81
C GLY A 67 -7.83 0.71 -11.54
N LEU A 68 -8.02 0.80 -12.86
CA LEU A 68 -8.59 -0.29 -13.66
C LEU A 68 -7.68 -1.53 -13.67
N ALA A 69 -6.37 -1.34 -13.82
CA ALA A 69 -5.41 -2.44 -13.75
C ALA A 69 -5.43 -3.11 -12.37
N CYS A 70 -5.45 -2.31 -11.30
CA CYS A 70 -5.56 -2.80 -9.92
C CYS A 70 -6.90 -3.49 -9.65
N ALA A 71 -8.01 -3.01 -10.22
CA ALA A 71 -9.32 -3.64 -10.04
C ALA A 71 -9.35 -5.06 -10.64
N PHE A 72 -8.81 -5.26 -11.85
CA PHE A 72 -8.70 -6.60 -12.43
C PHE A 72 -7.78 -7.52 -11.60
N ALA A 73 -6.66 -7.01 -11.10
CA ALA A 73 -5.78 -7.77 -10.21
C ALA A 73 -6.47 -8.12 -8.89
N ALA A 74 -7.20 -7.17 -8.28
CA ALA A 74 -7.92 -7.35 -7.03
C ALA A 74 -9.03 -8.40 -7.15
N LEU A 75 -9.74 -8.46 -8.28
CA LEU A 75 -10.74 -9.49 -8.55
C LEU A 75 -10.11 -10.89 -8.58
N ALA A 76 -8.98 -11.05 -9.27
CA ALA A 76 -8.23 -12.32 -9.29
C ALA A 76 -7.71 -12.70 -7.89
N TYR A 77 -7.22 -11.71 -7.13
CA TYR A 77 -6.80 -11.91 -5.73
C TYR A 77 -7.96 -12.31 -4.83
N ALA A 78 -9.13 -11.70 -5.00
CA ALA A 78 -10.33 -12.01 -4.23
C ALA A 78 -10.80 -13.45 -4.49
N GLU A 79 -10.75 -13.91 -5.74
CA GLU A 79 -11.05 -15.30 -6.09
C GLU A 79 -10.08 -16.27 -5.38
N LEU A 80 -8.78 -16.02 -5.48
CA LEU A 80 -7.75 -16.84 -4.82
C LEU A 80 -7.86 -16.82 -3.29
N ALA A 81 -8.14 -15.67 -2.69
CA ALA A 81 -8.35 -15.53 -1.25
C ALA A 81 -9.59 -16.28 -0.76
N SER A 82 -10.63 -16.37 -1.59
CA SER A 82 -11.83 -17.15 -1.27
C SER A 82 -11.60 -18.66 -1.34
N MET A 83 -10.73 -19.13 -2.26
CA MET A 83 -10.41 -20.54 -2.45
C MET A 83 -9.34 -21.05 -1.48
N VAL A 84 -8.36 -20.21 -1.15
CA VAL A 84 -7.23 -20.55 -0.28
C VAL A 84 -7.17 -19.56 0.89
N PRO A 85 -8.09 -19.68 1.88
CA PRO A 85 -8.30 -18.70 2.95
C PRO A 85 -7.25 -18.83 4.06
N VAL A 86 -5.97 -18.72 3.71
CA VAL A 86 -4.83 -18.84 4.63
C VAL A 86 -3.93 -17.61 4.52
N ALA A 87 -3.24 -17.27 5.62
CA ALA A 87 -2.29 -16.17 5.60
C ALA A 87 -1.09 -16.53 4.72
N GLY A 88 -0.85 -15.75 3.66
CA GLY A 88 0.31 -15.95 2.78
C GLY A 88 0.27 -15.28 1.40
N SER A 89 -0.87 -14.68 1.01
CA SER A 89 -1.00 -13.84 -0.19
C SER A 89 -0.43 -14.52 -1.47
N ALA A 90 0.12 -13.74 -2.40
CA ALA A 90 0.60 -14.18 -3.72
C ALA A 90 1.55 -15.39 -3.70
N TYR A 91 2.42 -15.48 -2.69
CA TYR A 91 3.35 -16.60 -2.52
C TYR A 91 2.60 -17.92 -2.37
N THR A 92 1.64 -17.95 -1.44
CA THR A 92 0.87 -19.16 -1.17
C THR A 92 -0.03 -19.53 -2.34
N TYR A 93 -0.64 -18.55 -3.01
CA TYR A 93 -1.47 -18.79 -4.18
C TYR A 93 -0.65 -19.37 -5.34
N SER A 94 0.54 -18.85 -5.57
CA SER A 94 1.46 -19.35 -6.60
C SER A 94 1.96 -20.76 -6.29
N TYR A 95 2.18 -21.09 -5.01
CA TYR A 95 2.59 -22.44 -4.62
C TYR A 95 1.46 -23.46 -4.83
N ALA A 96 0.21 -23.07 -4.54
CA ALA A 96 -0.94 -23.92 -4.79
C ALA A 96 -1.17 -24.14 -6.30
N ALA A 97 -1.04 -23.09 -7.13
CA ALA A 97 -1.43 -23.13 -8.54
C ALA A 97 -0.29 -23.52 -9.51
N LEU A 98 0.92 -22.99 -9.32
CA LEU A 98 2.00 -23.03 -10.31
C LEU A 98 3.22 -23.85 -9.85
N GLY A 99 3.33 -24.10 -8.54
CA GLY A 99 4.37 -24.94 -7.96
C GLY A 99 5.57 -24.18 -7.39
N GLU A 100 6.49 -24.96 -6.84
CA GLU A 100 7.54 -24.49 -5.92
C GLU A 100 8.45 -23.40 -6.50
N ILE A 101 8.96 -23.54 -7.73
CA ILE A 101 9.89 -22.55 -8.29
C ILE A 101 9.24 -21.19 -8.58
N ILE A 102 8.00 -21.18 -9.07
CA ILE A 102 7.29 -19.93 -9.34
C ILE A 102 6.93 -19.26 -8.02
N ALA A 103 6.46 -20.04 -7.04
CA ALA A 103 6.24 -19.54 -5.69
C ALA A 103 7.51 -18.95 -5.07
N TRP A 104 8.66 -19.61 -5.25
CA TRP A 104 9.94 -19.11 -4.76
C TRP A 104 10.33 -17.76 -5.38
N ILE A 105 10.20 -17.63 -6.70
CA ILE A 105 10.45 -16.36 -7.42
C ILE A 105 9.52 -15.26 -6.91
N VAL A 106 8.22 -15.56 -6.80
CA VAL A 106 7.22 -14.61 -6.28
C VAL A 106 7.54 -14.21 -4.84
N GLY A 107 7.95 -15.16 -3.98
CA GLY A 107 8.33 -14.89 -2.60
C GLY A 107 9.52 -13.95 -2.48
N TRP A 108 10.57 -14.16 -3.28
CA TRP A 108 11.72 -13.24 -3.31
C TRP A 108 11.34 -11.86 -3.85
N ASN A 109 10.47 -11.81 -4.85
CA ASN A 109 9.96 -10.54 -5.35
C ASN A 109 9.18 -9.78 -4.27
N LEU A 110 8.30 -10.46 -3.51
CA LEU A 110 7.55 -9.85 -2.40
C LEU A 110 8.48 -9.33 -1.29
N ILE A 111 9.54 -10.06 -0.92
CA ILE A 111 10.51 -9.59 0.08
C ILE A 111 11.14 -8.27 -0.36
N LEU A 112 11.55 -8.20 -1.64
CA LEU A 112 12.14 -6.99 -2.21
C LEU A 112 11.09 -5.86 -2.29
N GLU A 113 9.89 -6.17 -2.77
CA GLU A 113 8.78 -5.23 -2.89
C GLU A 113 8.42 -4.59 -1.54
N TYR A 114 8.18 -5.38 -0.50
CA TYR A 114 7.86 -4.83 0.83
C TYR A 114 9.03 -4.03 1.42
N SER A 115 10.28 -4.44 1.19
CA SER A 115 11.46 -3.71 1.69
C SER A 115 11.66 -2.35 1.00
N VAL A 116 11.50 -2.31 -0.32
CA VAL A 116 11.55 -1.06 -1.10
C VAL A 116 10.33 -0.20 -0.80
N GLY A 117 9.15 -0.80 -0.71
CA GLY A 117 7.90 -0.13 -0.38
C GLY A 117 7.93 0.53 1.00
N SER A 118 8.39 -0.16 2.04
CA SER A 118 8.52 0.42 3.38
C SER A 118 9.49 1.59 3.40
N SER A 119 10.58 1.50 2.63
CA SER A 119 11.56 2.59 2.48
C SER A 119 10.95 3.81 1.77
N ALA A 120 10.18 3.59 0.71
CA ALA A 120 9.45 4.65 0.00
C ALA A 120 8.41 5.32 0.90
N VAL A 121 7.67 4.54 1.70
CA VAL A 121 6.70 5.07 2.67
C VAL A 121 7.40 5.94 3.72
N ALA A 122 8.51 5.48 4.29
CA ALA A 122 9.31 6.23 5.27
C ALA A 122 9.86 7.55 4.69
N ALA A 123 10.32 7.54 3.42
CA ALA A 123 10.76 8.74 2.73
C ALA A 123 9.62 9.75 2.54
N GLY A 124 8.42 9.28 2.17
CA GLY A 124 7.23 10.12 2.08
C GLY A 124 6.81 10.74 3.40
N TRP A 125 6.83 9.94 4.48
CA TRP A 125 6.57 10.42 5.84
C TRP A 125 7.58 11.50 6.26
N SER A 126 8.87 11.30 5.97
CA SER A 126 9.91 12.28 6.25
C SER A 126 9.64 13.63 5.59
N GLY A 127 9.22 13.63 4.32
CA GLY A 127 8.85 14.87 3.61
C GLY A 127 7.75 15.67 4.32
N TYR A 128 6.70 14.99 4.80
CA TYR A 128 5.64 15.62 5.60
C TYR A 128 6.14 16.12 6.96
N MET A 129 6.95 15.32 7.66
CA MET A 129 7.49 15.67 8.97
C MET A 129 8.39 16.92 8.89
N VAL A 130 9.27 16.97 7.89
CA VAL A 130 10.15 18.14 7.64
C VAL A 130 9.32 19.36 7.27
N GLY A 131 8.29 19.22 6.44
CA GLY A 131 7.37 20.30 6.11
C GLY A 131 6.60 20.85 7.32
N LEU A 132 6.17 19.97 8.21
CA LEU A 132 5.49 20.33 9.46
C LEU A 132 6.43 21.08 10.41
N LEU A 133 7.65 20.56 10.62
CA LEU A 133 8.67 21.21 11.44
C LEU A 133 9.02 22.60 10.90
N LYS A 134 9.17 22.74 9.58
CA LYS A 134 9.40 24.03 8.94
C LYS A 134 8.24 25.01 9.19
N SER A 135 7.00 24.53 9.12
CA SER A 135 5.82 25.35 9.42
C SER A 135 5.75 25.80 10.89
N ALA A 136 6.38 25.04 11.79
CA ALA A 136 6.58 25.39 13.19
C ALA A 136 7.83 26.26 13.46
N GLY A 137 8.55 26.68 12.41
CA GLY A 137 9.77 27.49 12.50
C GLY A 137 11.05 26.71 12.77
N ILE A 138 11.01 25.37 12.75
CA ILE A 138 12.17 24.50 12.94
C ILE A 138 12.71 24.08 11.57
N GLU A 139 13.81 24.70 11.15
CA GLU A 139 14.48 24.34 9.89
C GLU A 139 15.59 23.30 10.12
N LEU A 140 15.39 22.12 9.53
CA LEU A 140 16.41 21.07 9.53
C LEU A 140 17.31 21.19 8.30
N PRO A 141 18.64 21.00 8.42
CA PRO A 141 19.55 21.07 7.29
C PRO A 141 19.20 20.07 6.18
N LYS A 142 19.26 20.52 4.91
CA LYS A 142 19.00 19.66 3.74
C LYS A 142 19.92 18.43 3.69
N ALA A 143 21.15 18.56 4.21
CA ALA A 143 22.10 17.47 4.32
C ALA A 143 21.55 16.23 5.06
N TYR A 144 20.64 16.42 6.03
CA TYR A 144 20.09 15.34 6.86
C TYR A 144 18.61 15.04 6.59
N THR A 145 17.99 15.70 5.61
CA THR A 145 16.56 15.53 5.28
C THR A 145 16.33 15.04 3.87
N ALA A 146 17.38 14.96 3.04
CA ALA A 146 17.32 14.50 1.66
C ALA A 146 18.41 13.44 1.39
N VAL A 147 18.17 12.58 0.40
CA VAL A 147 19.14 11.60 -0.08
C VAL A 147 20.15 12.24 -1.05
N PRO A 148 21.29 11.57 -1.36
CA PRO A 148 22.28 12.09 -2.31
C PRO A 148 21.72 12.46 -3.68
N ALA A 149 20.76 11.67 -4.19
CA ALA A 149 20.09 11.95 -5.46
C ALA A 149 19.33 13.31 -5.46
N ASP A 150 18.90 13.78 -4.29
CA ASP A 150 18.18 15.05 -4.12
C ASP A 150 19.07 16.17 -3.54
N GLY A 151 20.38 15.93 -3.41
CA GLY A 151 21.37 16.89 -2.92
C GLY A 151 21.54 16.93 -1.39
N GLY A 152 21.12 15.89 -0.68
CA GLY A 152 21.47 15.69 0.75
C GLY A 152 22.56 14.63 0.93
N ILE A 153 22.81 14.22 2.17
CA ILE A 153 23.73 13.11 2.50
C ILE A 153 22.90 11.89 2.89
N VAL A 154 21.89 12.09 3.74
CA VAL A 154 21.04 11.03 4.26
C VAL A 154 19.68 11.59 4.66
N ASN A 155 18.61 10.80 4.49
CA ASN A 155 17.28 11.15 4.99
C ASN A 155 17.11 10.62 6.42
N LEU A 156 17.57 11.40 7.40
CA LEU A 156 17.59 10.99 8.80
C LEU A 156 16.19 10.76 9.39
N PRO A 157 15.16 11.63 9.16
CA PRO A 157 13.82 11.36 9.67
C PRO A 157 13.21 10.06 9.12
N ALA A 158 13.47 9.72 7.85
CA ALA A 158 13.02 8.45 7.26
C ALA A 158 13.68 7.24 7.93
N MET A 159 14.99 7.32 8.22
CA MET A 159 15.69 6.26 8.96
C MET A 159 15.16 6.12 10.39
N LEU A 160 14.94 7.24 11.08
CA LEU A 160 14.46 7.24 12.46
C LEU A 160 13.07 6.61 12.57
N ILE A 161 12.13 6.94 11.68
CA ILE A 161 10.80 6.33 11.71
C ILE A 161 10.87 4.83 11.37
N ALA A 162 11.72 4.41 10.44
CA ALA A 162 11.88 3.00 10.11
C ALA A 162 12.46 2.19 11.29
N ILE A 163 13.49 2.72 11.97
CA ILE A 163 14.07 2.11 13.17
C ILE A 163 13.04 2.06 14.31
N PHE A 164 12.29 3.15 14.51
CA PHE A 164 11.25 3.23 15.53
C PHE A 164 10.15 2.19 15.30
N LEU A 165 9.62 2.09 14.07
CA LEU A 165 8.60 1.09 13.73
C LEU A 165 9.15 -0.34 13.84
N SER A 166 10.41 -0.56 13.44
CA SER A 166 11.08 -1.86 13.60
C SER A 166 11.18 -2.26 15.08
N PHE A 167 11.54 -1.31 15.95
CA PHE A 167 11.57 -1.54 17.39
C PHE A 167 10.18 -1.87 17.96
N LEU A 168 9.13 -1.16 17.54
CA LEU A 168 7.76 -1.48 17.93
C LEU A 168 7.35 -2.88 17.50
N LEU A 169 7.66 -3.28 16.26
CA LEU A 169 7.37 -4.61 15.73
C LEU A 169 8.11 -5.71 16.52
N VAL A 170 9.39 -5.51 16.85
CA VAL A 170 10.19 -6.46 17.65
C VAL A 170 9.62 -6.62 19.06
N ARG A 171 9.13 -5.55 19.68
CA ARG A 171 8.51 -5.60 21.01
C ARG A 171 7.16 -6.35 21.01
N GLY A 172 6.57 -6.56 19.84
CA GLY A 172 5.26 -7.17 19.65
C GLY A 172 4.16 -6.13 19.78
N THR A 173 3.66 -5.66 18.64
CA THR A 173 2.44 -4.86 18.58
C THR A 173 1.24 -5.80 18.63
N LYS A 174 0.60 -5.92 19.80
CA LYS A 174 -0.79 -6.40 19.85
C LYS A 174 -1.67 -5.26 19.34
N GLU A 175 -1.72 -5.11 18.02
CA GLU A 175 -2.58 -4.12 17.39
C GLU A 175 -4.03 -4.38 17.79
N SER A 176 -4.65 -3.40 18.43
CA SER A 176 -6.09 -3.42 18.64
C SER A 176 -6.71 -3.03 17.30
N ALA A 177 -7.60 -3.88 16.75
CA ALA A 177 -8.36 -3.54 15.54
C ALA A 177 -9.05 -2.17 15.65
N THR A 178 -9.37 -1.72 16.87
CA THR A 178 -9.87 -0.38 17.17
C THR A 178 -8.87 0.73 16.85
N LEU A 179 -7.58 0.56 17.18
CA LEU A 179 -6.55 1.55 16.85
C LEU A 179 -6.39 1.70 15.34
N ASN A 180 -6.37 0.58 14.61
CA ASN A 180 -6.32 0.62 13.15
C ASN A 180 -7.51 1.40 12.57
N LYS A 181 -8.74 1.13 13.02
CA LYS A 181 -9.93 1.89 12.59
C LYS A 181 -9.80 3.40 12.85
N ILE A 182 -9.31 3.79 14.03
CA ILE A 182 -9.12 5.19 14.39
C ILE A 182 -8.12 5.84 13.42
N LEU A 183 -6.99 5.19 13.16
CA LEU A 183 -5.96 5.72 12.25
C LEU A 183 -6.48 5.88 10.82
N VAL A 184 -7.24 4.89 10.32
CA VAL A 184 -7.86 4.95 8.99
C VAL A 184 -8.88 6.09 8.92
N PHE A 185 -9.71 6.24 9.95
CA PHE A 185 -10.67 7.33 10.02
C PHE A 185 -9.98 8.70 10.00
N ILE A 186 -8.87 8.87 10.75
CA ILE A 186 -8.07 10.10 10.73
C ILE A 186 -7.53 10.38 9.32
N LYS A 187 -6.99 9.36 8.63
CA LYS A 187 -6.49 9.51 7.24
C LYS A 187 -7.61 9.96 6.28
N LEU A 188 -8.77 9.30 6.34
CA LEU A 188 -9.91 9.65 5.50
C LEU A 188 -10.42 11.06 5.81
N ALA A 189 -10.56 11.40 7.08
CA ALA A 189 -10.97 12.74 7.51
C ALA A 189 -10.00 13.81 6.97
N ALA A 190 -8.69 13.58 7.02
CA ALA A 190 -7.70 14.50 6.47
C ALA A 190 -7.89 14.72 4.95
N VAL A 191 -8.18 13.66 4.19
CA VAL A 191 -8.48 13.76 2.75
C VAL A 191 -9.76 14.57 2.51
N PHE A 192 -10.85 14.29 3.23
CA PHE A 192 -12.10 15.04 3.08
C PHE A 192 -11.96 16.52 3.48
N ILE A 193 -11.25 16.81 4.57
CA ILE A 193 -10.93 18.18 4.99
C ILE A 193 -10.16 18.89 3.87
N PHE A 194 -9.15 18.24 3.28
CA PHE A 194 -8.43 18.80 2.14
C PHE A 194 -9.36 19.10 0.96
N LEU A 195 -10.23 18.16 0.57
CA LEU A 195 -11.16 18.36 -0.54
C LEU A 195 -12.14 19.53 -0.29
N ILE A 196 -12.67 19.65 0.93
CA ILE A 196 -13.61 20.72 1.31
C ILE A 196 -12.91 22.09 1.33
N LEU A 197 -11.69 22.18 1.84
CA LEU A 197 -10.94 23.44 1.95
C LEU A 197 -10.29 23.88 0.63
N ALA A 198 -9.84 22.92 -0.18
CA ALA A 198 -9.17 23.18 -1.46
C ALA A 198 -10.16 23.32 -2.62
N GLY A 199 -11.29 22.62 -2.60
CA GLY A 199 -12.30 22.62 -3.66
C GLY A 199 -12.75 24.03 -4.12
N PRO A 200 -13.13 24.93 -3.19
CA PRO A 200 -13.49 26.31 -3.54
C PRO A 200 -12.35 27.14 -4.13
N LYS A 201 -11.09 26.70 -3.97
CA LYS A 201 -9.89 27.40 -4.46
C LYS A 201 -9.39 26.85 -5.81
N VAL A 202 -10.13 25.93 -6.44
CA VAL A 202 -9.77 25.39 -7.75
C VAL A 202 -9.89 26.49 -8.81
N ASN A 203 -8.78 26.73 -9.53
CA ASN A 203 -8.78 27.58 -10.72
C ASN A 203 -8.73 26.71 -11.98
N PRO A 204 -9.82 26.62 -12.77
CA PRO A 204 -9.87 25.81 -13.99
C PRO A 204 -8.83 26.19 -15.05
N ALA A 205 -8.27 27.42 -15.00
CA ALA A 205 -7.19 27.81 -15.90
C ALA A 205 -5.96 26.90 -15.75
N ASN A 206 -5.71 26.34 -14.55
CA ASN A 206 -4.61 25.42 -14.30
C ASN A 206 -4.82 24.02 -14.93
N TRP A 207 -6.00 23.73 -15.50
CA TRP A 207 -6.23 22.51 -16.26
C TRP A 207 -5.80 22.61 -17.72
N THR A 208 -5.36 23.78 -18.18
CA THR A 208 -4.87 24.00 -19.54
C THR A 208 -3.37 24.34 -19.50
N PRO A 209 -2.51 23.62 -20.25
CA PRO A 209 -2.82 22.45 -21.08
C PRO A 209 -3.14 21.20 -20.23
N PHE A 210 -4.14 20.42 -20.64
CA PHE A 210 -4.62 19.26 -19.87
C PHE A 210 -3.62 18.10 -19.89
N MET A 211 -3.04 17.79 -21.04
CA MET A 211 -2.03 16.74 -21.21
C MET A 211 -0.75 17.34 -21.83
N PRO A 212 0.05 18.11 -21.06
CA PRO A 212 1.25 18.75 -21.58
C PRO A 212 2.30 17.75 -22.09
N TYR A 213 2.28 16.54 -21.55
CA TYR A 213 3.18 15.44 -21.90
C TYR A 213 2.51 14.37 -22.79
N GLY A 214 1.30 14.66 -23.31
CA GLY A 214 0.50 13.74 -24.10
C GLY A 214 0.10 12.46 -23.34
N PHE A 215 -0.42 11.47 -24.08
CA PHE A 215 -0.83 10.19 -23.50
C PHE A 215 0.34 9.36 -22.95
N SER A 216 1.53 9.51 -23.53
CA SER A 216 2.76 8.89 -23.00
C SER A 216 3.04 9.33 -21.55
N GLY A 217 2.88 10.63 -21.26
CA GLY A 217 2.97 11.16 -19.91
C GLY A 217 1.89 10.63 -18.97
N VAL A 218 0.66 10.45 -19.46
CA VAL A 218 -0.43 9.83 -18.68
C VAL A 218 -0.10 8.38 -18.34
N ALA A 219 0.42 7.59 -19.28
CA ALA A 219 0.83 6.21 -19.04
C ALA A 219 2.01 6.12 -18.06
N GLY A 220 3.02 6.99 -18.22
CA GLY A 220 4.13 7.11 -17.26
C GLY A 220 3.66 7.50 -15.86
N GLY A 221 2.73 8.46 -15.77
CA GLY A 221 2.08 8.84 -14.51
C GLY A 221 1.29 7.69 -13.89
N ALA A 222 0.63 6.85 -14.69
CA ALA A 222 -0.13 5.69 -14.19
C ALA A 222 0.78 4.64 -13.55
N ALA A 223 1.97 4.43 -14.11
CA ALA A 223 2.98 3.54 -13.53
C ALA A 223 3.49 4.05 -12.17
N ILE A 224 3.68 5.37 -12.02
CA ILE A 224 4.07 5.98 -10.73
C ILE A 224 2.91 5.87 -9.71
N ILE A 225 1.69 6.17 -10.14
CA ILE A 225 0.51 6.18 -9.27
C ILE A 225 0.03 4.77 -8.92
N PHE A 226 0.44 3.73 -9.65
CA PHE A 226 0.20 2.33 -9.27
C PHE A 226 0.63 2.02 -7.84
N PHE A 227 1.72 2.65 -7.38
CA PHE A 227 2.15 2.55 -5.98
C PHE A 227 1.07 2.96 -4.97
N ALA A 228 0.18 3.89 -5.32
CA ALA A 228 -0.91 4.34 -4.46
C ALA A 228 -2.03 3.30 -4.28
N TYR A 229 -2.06 2.25 -5.10
CA TYR A 229 -3.03 1.16 -5.02
C TYR A 229 -2.48 -0.11 -4.37
N ILE A 230 -1.18 -0.18 -4.10
CA ILE A 230 -0.57 -1.32 -3.40
C ILE A 230 -1.10 -1.39 -1.97
N GLY A 231 -1.46 -2.60 -1.51
CA GLY A 231 -1.90 -2.82 -0.13
C GLY A 231 -3.20 -3.60 0.03
N PHE A 232 -4.00 -3.79 -1.03
CA PHE A 232 -5.18 -4.67 -0.95
C PHE A 232 -4.80 -6.13 -0.65
N ASP A 233 -3.63 -6.56 -1.09
CA ASP A 233 -3.07 -7.90 -0.83
C ASP A 233 -2.74 -8.12 0.66
N ALA A 234 -2.53 -7.04 1.43
CA ALA A 234 -2.29 -7.13 2.87
C ALA A 234 -3.52 -7.68 3.62
N VAL A 235 -4.73 -7.51 3.07
CA VAL A 235 -5.97 -8.08 3.63
C VAL A 235 -5.87 -9.60 3.71
N ALA A 236 -5.25 -10.25 2.72
CA ALA A 236 -5.05 -11.71 2.72
C ALA A 236 -4.15 -12.20 3.86
N THR A 237 -3.31 -11.34 4.46
CA THR A 237 -2.47 -11.71 5.59
C THR A 237 -3.26 -11.85 6.90
N ALA A 238 -4.41 -11.17 7.01
CA ALA A 238 -5.30 -11.22 8.16
C ALA A 238 -6.29 -12.39 8.13
N ALA A 239 -6.11 -13.34 7.20
CA ALA A 239 -6.98 -14.51 7.03
C ALA A 239 -7.15 -15.33 8.33
N GLU A 240 -6.07 -15.50 9.11
CA GLU A 240 -6.07 -16.30 10.35
C GLU A 240 -6.86 -15.62 11.49
N GLU A 241 -7.06 -14.30 11.44
CA GLU A 241 -7.83 -13.51 12.43
C GLU A 241 -9.26 -13.20 11.97
N CYS A 242 -9.60 -13.59 10.74
CA CYS A 242 -10.91 -13.38 10.13
C CYS A 242 -11.92 -14.46 10.56
N ARG A 243 -13.16 -14.07 10.88
CA ARG A 243 -14.23 -15.00 11.27
C ARG A 243 -14.71 -15.87 10.12
N ASN A 244 -14.93 -15.28 8.94
CA ASN A 244 -15.35 -15.98 7.73
C ASN A 244 -14.46 -15.59 6.55
N PRO A 245 -13.22 -16.10 6.48
CA PRO A 245 -12.23 -15.63 5.51
C PRO A 245 -12.65 -15.86 4.06
N ASN A 246 -13.36 -16.95 3.74
CA ASN A 246 -13.83 -17.23 2.37
C ASN A 246 -14.73 -16.14 1.80
N ARG A 247 -15.49 -15.43 2.65
CA ARG A 247 -16.40 -14.36 2.26
C ARG A 247 -15.80 -12.97 2.52
N ASP A 248 -15.23 -12.79 3.70
CA ASP A 248 -14.86 -11.46 4.20
C ASP A 248 -13.53 -10.96 3.62
N LEU A 249 -12.61 -11.86 3.23
CA LEU A 249 -11.38 -11.47 2.53
C LEU A 249 -11.68 -10.86 1.14
N PRO A 250 -12.48 -11.51 0.26
CA PRO A 250 -12.91 -10.89 -1.00
C PRO A 250 -13.53 -9.51 -0.82
N ILE A 251 -14.40 -9.35 0.19
CA ILE A 251 -15.06 -8.06 0.48
C ILE A 251 -14.02 -7.00 0.85
N GLY A 252 -13.02 -7.34 1.70
CA GLY A 252 -11.99 -6.39 2.08
C GLY A 252 -10.95 -6.08 0.99
N ILE A 253 -10.72 -7.00 0.06
CA ILE A 253 -9.82 -6.80 -1.09
C ILE A 253 -10.45 -5.86 -2.12
N ILE A 254 -11.76 -6.00 -2.37
CA ILE A 254 -12.49 -5.25 -3.41
C ILE A 254 -13.05 -3.92 -2.87
N GLY A 255 -13.54 -3.90 -1.63
CA GLY A 255 -14.24 -2.77 -1.01
C GLY A 255 -13.29 -1.70 -0.48
#